data_AF-A0A0W8CXS1-F1
#
_entry.id   AF-A0A0W8CXS1-F1
#
_cell.length_a   1.000
_cell.length_b   1.000
_cell.length_c   1.000
_cell.angle_alpha   90.00
_cell.angle_beta   90.00
_cell.angle_gamma   90.00
#
_symmetry.space_group_name_H-M   'P 1'
#
loop_
_entity.id
_entity.type
_entity.pdbx_description
1 polymer ?
#
loop_
_entity_poly.entity_id
_entity_poly.type
_entity_poly.pdbx_seq_one_letter_code
_entity_poly.pdbx_strand_id
1 'polypeptide(L)'
;MRLDIVSKAARAAQRFSAQCQGQQFRTAHASATLRAALAVEASQANQKGRSAGLLPVAAAMALMGAAGLASMDDNSAAKCEGAAKPVSREAVSQAMLKEVVAKLNRIESAVANPHRHTDGLNAGVDVVLGAQWGDEGKGKLVDSLSQSYDVIVRVAGGSNAGHTIVHEGKKYKFHLVPSGILNPNAICIIGNGVVVHLPSFLEELEELKKMGVDYEGRILISDRAHMVLDLHQEVDGINELRRGRNKIGTTKKGIGPAYSSKMLRNGVRVGDLRYFDDFSEKMCDLVKFYKDNYPELEADAEAEIKVYSAMKDKILDMTVDTVSYLNNAPFPTELHDEVGEHLGTVGAEFGTTTGRARRCGWLDIPQMRYSNMVNGFTELNLTKLDVLTGLKKVKIGVAYWHKGKKLDGMPSNLQLLQDSVVEYEEMEGWSEDISKCKTFEELPVAAQKYVLRVEELLGTHIKWIGVGPDRFDVITRPHPLEKAYISSN
;
A
#
# COMPACT_ATOMS: atom_id res chain seq x y z
N MET A 1 -38.63 -13.74 -15.07
CA MET A 1 -37.47 -14.46 -14.48
C MET A 1 -36.59 -13.54 -13.58
N ARG A 2 -37.20 -12.75 -12.67
CA ARG A 2 -36.49 -11.85 -11.72
C ARG A 2 -36.99 -11.95 -10.26
N LEU A 3 -38.06 -12.70 -10.01
CA LEU A 3 -38.60 -12.99 -8.67
C LEU A 3 -38.01 -14.25 -8.02
N ASP A 4 -37.24 -15.04 -8.78
CA ASP A 4 -36.79 -16.37 -8.34
C ASP A 4 -35.51 -16.31 -7.47
N ILE A 5 -34.64 -15.31 -7.66
CA ILE A 5 -33.37 -15.17 -6.93
C ILE A 5 -33.59 -14.76 -5.47
N VAL A 6 -34.51 -13.81 -5.23
CA VAL A 6 -34.83 -13.33 -3.87
C VAL A 6 -35.50 -14.45 -3.04
N SER A 7 -36.41 -15.21 -3.65
CA SER A 7 -37.08 -16.33 -2.96
C SER A 7 -36.14 -17.51 -2.67
N LYS A 8 -35.13 -17.73 -3.53
CA LYS A 8 -34.10 -18.77 -3.34
C LYS A 8 -33.07 -18.35 -2.29
N ALA A 9 -32.65 -17.08 -2.28
CA ALA A 9 -31.76 -16.54 -1.25
C ALA A 9 -32.41 -16.55 0.14
N ALA A 10 -33.69 -16.19 0.24
CA ALA A 10 -34.45 -16.25 1.50
C ALA A 10 -34.61 -17.68 2.02
N ARG A 11 -34.89 -18.66 1.14
CA ARG A 11 -35.00 -20.07 1.52
C ARG A 11 -33.66 -20.71 1.89
N ALA A 12 -32.56 -20.31 1.24
CA ALA A 12 -31.21 -20.74 1.62
C ALA A 12 -30.82 -20.20 3.00
N ALA A 13 -31.12 -18.92 3.28
CA ALA A 13 -30.88 -18.29 4.57
C ALA A 13 -31.72 -18.93 5.70
N GLN A 14 -32.99 -19.28 5.44
CA GLN A 14 -33.83 -20.00 6.41
C GLN A 14 -33.31 -21.42 6.72
N ARG A 15 -32.87 -22.16 5.70
CA ARG A 15 -32.30 -23.51 5.90
C ARG A 15 -30.98 -23.48 6.68
N PHE A 16 -30.14 -22.47 6.42
CA PHE A 16 -28.88 -22.28 7.13
C PHE A 16 -29.11 -21.83 8.58
N SER A 17 -30.09 -20.95 8.82
CA SER A 17 -30.49 -20.52 10.17
C SER A 17 -31.10 -21.64 11.01
N ALA A 18 -31.66 -22.69 10.40
CA ALA A 18 -32.20 -23.85 11.11
C ALA A 18 -31.10 -24.85 11.53
N GLN A 19 -29.92 -24.81 10.89
CA GLN A 19 -28.79 -25.73 11.17
C GLN A 19 -27.79 -25.19 12.18
N CYS A 20 -27.82 -23.90 12.53
CA CYS A 20 -26.86 -23.27 13.43
C CYS A 20 -27.51 -22.87 14.76
N GLN A 21 -27.39 -23.72 15.78
CA GLN A 21 -27.64 -23.32 17.17
C GLN A 21 -26.41 -22.57 17.71
N GLY A 22 -26.54 -21.26 17.94
CA GLY A 22 -25.47 -20.47 18.58
C GLY A 22 -25.78 -18.97 18.60
N GLN A 23 -25.89 -18.40 19.80
CA GLN A 23 -26.44 -17.07 20.08
C GLN A 23 -25.55 -15.87 19.67
N GLN A 24 -24.37 -16.08 19.07
CA GLN A 24 -23.39 -15.00 18.82
C GLN A 24 -23.37 -14.43 17.39
N PHE A 25 -24.14 -14.99 16.44
CA PHE A 25 -24.09 -14.56 15.03
C PHE A 25 -25.19 -13.57 14.58
N ARG A 26 -26.15 -13.21 15.44
CA ARG A 26 -27.34 -12.41 15.04
C ARG A 26 -27.09 -10.91 14.87
N THR A 27 -26.12 -10.32 15.58
CA THR A 27 -25.89 -8.86 15.57
C THR A 27 -25.07 -8.38 14.38
N ALA A 28 -24.09 -9.16 13.90
CA ALA A 28 -23.29 -8.79 12.73
C ALA A 28 -24.08 -8.91 11.41
N HIS A 29 -25.00 -9.88 11.32
CA HIS A 29 -25.68 -10.20 10.07
C HIS A 29 -26.87 -9.28 9.77
N ALA A 30 -27.59 -8.78 10.79
CA ALA A 30 -28.66 -7.80 10.59
C ALA A 30 -28.14 -6.50 9.95
N SER A 31 -26.90 -6.12 10.27
CA SER A 31 -26.25 -4.94 9.69
C SER A 31 -25.82 -5.15 8.24
N ALA A 32 -25.37 -6.35 7.86
CA ALA A 32 -24.92 -6.64 6.50
C ALA A 32 -26.09 -6.79 5.51
N THR A 33 -27.17 -7.47 5.91
CA THR A 33 -28.36 -7.64 5.07
C THR A 33 -29.09 -6.31 4.83
N LEU A 34 -29.16 -5.46 5.86
CA LEU A 34 -29.77 -4.13 5.75
C LEU A 34 -28.93 -3.19 4.87
N ARG A 35 -27.59 -3.24 4.98
CA ARG A 35 -26.68 -2.48 4.09
C ARG A 35 -26.77 -2.93 2.64
N ALA A 36 -26.90 -4.24 2.39
CA ALA A 36 -27.07 -4.77 1.04
C ALA A 36 -28.43 -4.39 0.44
N ALA A 37 -29.51 -4.43 1.23
CA ALA A 37 -30.83 -4.00 0.77
C ALA A 37 -30.87 -2.49 0.44
N LEU A 38 -30.28 -1.65 1.29
CA LEU A 38 -30.17 -0.20 1.07
C LEU A 38 -29.29 0.16 -0.14
N ALA A 39 -28.19 -0.57 -0.36
CA ALA A 39 -27.32 -0.35 -1.51
C ALA A 39 -28.00 -0.72 -2.84
N VAL A 40 -28.85 -1.75 -2.85
CA VAL A 40 -29.61 -2.17 -4.03
C VAL A 40 -30.77 -1.20 -4.33
N GLU A 41 -31.47 -0.69 -3.33
CA GLU A 41 -32.51 0.33 -3.53
C GLU A 41 -31.93 1.68 -3.97
N ALA A 42 -30.79 2.10 -3.41
CA ALA A 42 -30.10 3.32 -3.85
C ALA A 42 -29.62 3.23 -5.31
N SER A 43 -29.17 2.05 -5.74
CA SER A 43 -28.79 1.77 -7.14
C SER A 43 -29.99 1.83 -8.09
N GLN A 44 -31.17 1.36 -7.66
CA GLN A 44 -32.39 1.38 -8.47
C GLN A 44 -33.06 2.76 -8.55
N ALA A 45 -32.94 3.59 -7.50
CA ALA A 45 -33.43 4.97 -7.50
C ALA A 45 -32.67 5.85 -8.50
N ASN A 46 -31.36 5.62 -8.66
CA ASN A 46 -30.50 6.40 -9.54
C ASN A 46 -30.74 6.13 -11.04
N GLN A 47 -31.31 4.97 -11.39
CA GLN A 47 -31.67 4.64 -12.79
C GLN A 47 -33.02 5.22 -13.25
N LYS A 48 -33.84 5.79 -12.36
CA LYS A 48 -35.22 6.25 -12.69
C LYS A 48 -35.45 7.76 -12.59
N GLY A 49 -34.42 8.56 -12.36
CA GLY A 49 -34.49 10.02 -12.50
C GLY A 49 -35.60 10.70 -11.69
N ARG A 50 -35.87 10.28 -10.45
CA ARG A 50 -36.80 10.97 -9.55
C ARG A 50 -36.05 11.59 -8.38
N SER A 51 -36.03 12.92 -8.33
CA SER A 51 -35.55 13.72 -7.19
C SER A 51 -36.67 13.93 -6.16
N ALA A 52 -36.26 13.96 -4.88
CA ALA A 52 -36.96 14.44 -3.69
C ALA A 52 -38.16 13.62 -3.16
N GLY A 53 -38.06 13.17 -1.90
CA GLY A 53 -39.24 12.91 -1.06
C GLY A 53 -39.32 11.64 -0.20
N LEU A 54 -38.24 10.88 0.05
CA LEU A 54 -38.38 9.58 0.78
C LEU A 54 -37.34 9.29 1.88
N LEU A 55 -36.62 10.30 2.39
CA LEU A 55 -35.80 10.14 3.60
C LEU A 55 -36.57 9.94 4.93
N PRO A 56 -37.83 10.38 5.15
CA PRO A 56 -38.46 10.25 6.47
C PRO A 56 -38.91 8.83 6.83
N VAL A 57 -39.14 7.96 5.84
CA VAL A 57 -39.67 6.59 6.08
C VAL A 57 -38.55 5.63 6.49
N ALA A 58 -37.34 5.79 5.96
CA ALA A 58 -36.18 4.97 6.31
C ALA A 58 -35.71 5.22 7.77
N ALA A 59 -35.81 6.47 8.26
CA ALA A 59 -35.48 6.81 9.64
C ALA A 59 -36.51 6.25 10.65
N ALA A 60 -37.80 6.23 10.28
CA ALA A 60 -38.86 5.69 11.12
C ALA A 60 -38.76 4.16 11.32
N MET A 61 -38.30 3.41 10.31
CA MET A 61 -38.11 1.96 10.43
C MET A 61 -36.86 1.56 11.22
N ALA A 62 -35.81 2.40 11.26
CA ALA A 62 -34.65 2.17 12.11
C ALA A 62 -34.97 2.30 13.61
N LEU A 63 -35.93 3.16 13.98
CA LEU A 63 -36.38 3.35 15.36
C LEU A 63 -37.27 2.21 15.88
N MET A 64 -38.04 1.52 15.03
CA MET A 64 -38.86 0.38 15.46
C MET A 64 -38.03 -0.90 15.75
N GLY A 65 -36.80 -1.00 15.24
CA GLY A 65 -35.91 -2.14 15.50
C GLY A 65 -35.30 -2.18 16.90
N ALA A 66 -35.38 -1.08 17.66
CA ALA A 66 -34.84 -0.99 19.02
C ALA A 66 -35.88 -1.27 20.13
N ALA A 67 -37.15 -1.50 19.79
CA ALA A 67 -38.24 -1.67 20.75
C ALA A 67 -38.71 -3.13 20.95
N GLY A 68 -37.98 -4.12 20.42
CA GLY A 68 -38.37 -5.54 20.45
C GLY A 68 -37.60 -6.44 21.44
N LEU A 69 -36.87 -5.87 22.40
CA LEU A 69 -36.10 -6.60 23.41
C LEU A 69 -36.57 -6.22 24.81
N ALA A 70 -37.83 -6.48 25.11
CA ALA A 70 -38.37 -6.37 26.46
C ALA A 70 -39.57 -7.30 26.63
N SER A 71 -39.34 -8.61 26.68
CA SER A 71 -40.23 -9.57 27.36
C SER A 71 -39.59 -10.96 27.43
N MET A 72 -39.56 -11.55 28.63
CA MET A 72 -39.34 -12.98 28.98
C MET A 72 -37.86 -13.46 28.98
N ASP A 73 -37.30 -14.09 30.02
CA ASP A 73 -37.81 -14.57 31.31
C ASP A 73 -36.67 -14.60 32.37
N ASP A 74 -37.07 -14.44 33.64
CA ASP A 74 -36.25 -14.52 34.85
C ASP A 74 -35.76 -15.95 35.15
N ASN A 75 -34.44 -16.13 35.28
CA ASN A 75 -33.77 -16.85 36.38
C ASN A 75 -32.31 -17.18 36.03
N SER A 76 -31.37 -16.36 36.51
CA SER A 76 -30.12 -16.83 37.11
C SER A 76 -29.38 -15.64 37.70
N ALA A 77 -29.21 -15.68 39.02
CA ALA A 77 -28.63 -14.62 39.82
C ALA A 77 -27.12 -14.51 39.63
N ALA A 78 -26.63 -13.32 39.32
CA ALA A 78 -25.30 -12.86 39.67
C ALA A 78 -25.40 -11.39 40.12
N LYS A 79 -25.26 -11.17 41.43
CA LYS A 79 -25.23 -9.84 42.04
C LYS A 79 -23.88 -9.18 41.74
N CYS A 80 -23.91 -8.03 41.06
CA CYS A 80 -22.82 -7.05 41.08
C CYS A 80 -23.33 -5.76 41.74
N GLU A 81 -22.73 -5.41 42.87
CA GLU A 81 -22.97 -4.14 43.57
C GLU A 81 -22.16 -3.01 42.92
N GLY A 82 -22.82 -1.88 42.68
CA GLY A 82 -22.21 -0.64 42.17
C GLY A 82 -23.22 0.18 41.36
N ALA A 83 -23.82 1.20 41.99
CA ALA A 83 -24.80 2.07 41.32
C ALA A 83 -24.13 2.94 40.24
N ALA A 84 -24.17 2.49 38.98
CA ALA A 84 -23.81 3.32 37.83
C ALA A 84 -24.86 4.44 37.68
N LYS A 85 -24.42 5.71 37.71
CA LYS A 85 -25.31 6.84 37.42
C LYS A 85 -25.80 6.73 35.97
N PRO A 86 -27.12 6.83 35.70
CA PRO A 86 -27.64 6.73 34.35
C PRO A 86 -27.16 7.92 33.53
N VAL A 87 -26.39 7.66 32.47
CA VAL A 87 -26.08 8.65 31.44
C VAL A 87 -27.40 9.05 30.80
N SER A 88 -27.70 10.35 30.73
CA SER A 88 -28.97 10.81 30.16
C SER A 88 -29.10 10.35 28.71
N ARG A 89 -30.24 9.74 28.38
CA ARG A 89 -30.56 9.30 27.01
C ARG A 89 -30.41 10.45 26.02
N GLU A 90 -30.64 11.68 26.44
CA GLU A 90 -30.49 12.90 25.64
C GLU A 90 -29.04 13.16 25.22
N ALA A 91 -28.06 12.93 26.10
CA ALA A 91 -26.64 13.17 25.79
C ALA A 91 -26.10 12.17 24.75
N VAL A 92 -26.48 10.89 24.86
CA VAL A 92 -26.12 9.84 23.89
C VAL A 92 -26.83 10.08 22.55
N SER A 93 -28.10 10.51 22.60
CA SER A 93 -28.88 10.83 21.39
C SER A 93 -28.31 12.04 20.65
N GLN A 94 -27.90 13.09 21.36
CA GLN A 94 -27.29 14.31 20.80
C GLN A 94 -25.93 14.03 20.15
N ALA A 95 -25.10 13.19 20.77
CA ALA A 95 -23.81 12.79 20.22
C ALA A 95 -23.98 11.96 18.93
N MET A 96 -24.90 11.00 18.93
CA MET A 96 -25.23 10.22 17.73
C MET A 96 -25.87 11.09 16.64
N LEU A 97 -26.74 12.04 17.00
CA LEU A 97 -27.31 13.00 16.04
C LEU A 97 -26.24 13.89 15.43
N LYS A 98 -25.28 14.38 16.21
CA LYS A 98 -24.14 15.15 15.68
C LYS A 98 -23.30 14.33 14.71
N GLU A 99 -23.06 13.05 15.01
CA GLU A 99 -22.28 12.17 14.14
C GLU A 99 -23.03 11.84 12.83
N VAL A 100 -24.35 11.62 12.92
CA VAL A 100 -25.20 11.38 11.75
C VAL A 100 -25.33 12.63 10.88
N VAL A 101 -25.50 13.81 11.50
CA VAL A 101 -25.54 15.11 10.79
C VAL A 101 -24.18 15.41 10.15
N ALA A 102 -23.06 15.13 10.81
CA ALA A 102 -21.73 15.28 10.22
C ALA A 102 -21.52 14.35 9.01
N LYS A 103 -22.03 13.11 9.07
CA LYS A 103 -22.00 12.18 7.93
C LYS A 103 -22.92 12.63 6.79
N LEU A 104 -24.11 13.15 7.11
CA LEU A 104 -25.03 13.69 6.11
C LEU A 104 -24.47 14.94 5.44
N ASN A 105 -23.87 15.87 6.19
CA ASN A 105 -23.22 17.06 5.63
C ASN A 105 -22.01 16.72 4.75
N ARG A 106 -21.28 15.64 5.05
CA ARG A 106 -20.22 15.10 4.17
C ARG A 106 -20.78 14.53 2.88
N ILE A 107 -21.95 13.89 2.94
CA ILE A 107 -22.63 13.35 1.75
C ILE A 107 -23.24 14.50 0.93
N GLU A 108 -23.89 15.48 1.56
CA GLU A 108 -24.41 16.68 0.87
C GLU A 108 -23.27 17.50 0.25
N SER A 109 -22.13 17.66 0.92
CA SER A 109 -20.94 18.28 0.33
C SER A 109 -20.39 17.50 -0.87
N ALA A 110 -20.45 16.16 -0.82
CA ALA A 110 -20.04 15.30 -1.94
C ALA A 110 -21.05 15.32 -3.10
N VAL A 111 -22.32 15.63 -2.83
CA VAL A 111 -23.41 15.67 -3.83
C VAL A 111 -23.62 17.07 -4.41
N ALA A 112 -23.33 18.12 -3.64
CA ALA A 112 -23.56 19.52 -4.04
C ALA A 112 -22.48 20.12 -4.95
N ASN A 113 -21.41 19.37 -5.28
CA ASN A 113 -20.35 19.86 -6.15
C ASN A 113 -20.12 18.89 -7.34
N PRO A 114 -20.88 19.03 -8.44
CA PRO A 114 -20.81 18.13 -9.60
C PRO A 114 -19.53 18.29 -10.45
N HIS A 115 -18.63 19.21 -10.08
CA HIS A 115 -17.38 19.50 -10.76
C HIS A 115 -16.14 19.10 -9.95
N ARG A 116 -16.17 17.96 -9.25
CA ARG A 116 -14.93 17.25 -8.95
C ARG A 116 -14.39 16.67 -10.26
N HIS A 117 -13.51 17.43 -10.91
CA HIS A 117 -12.53 16.85 -11.82
C HIS A 117 -11.88 15.65 -11.11
N THR A 118 -11.86 14.52 -11.80
CA THR A 118 -11.30 13.25 -11.35
C THR A 118 -9.77 13.32 -11.34
N ASP A 119 -9.20 14.09 -10.42
CA ASP A 119 -7.74 14.08 -10.15
C ASP A 119 -7.46 13.44 -8.78
N GLY A 120 -8.26 12.43 -8.43
CA GLY A 120 -8.23 11.69 -7.17
C GLY A 120 -7.52 10.33 -7.27
N LEU A 121 -6.32 10.29 -7.83
CA LEU A 121 -5.38 9.18 -7.59
C LEU A 121 -4.37 9.68 -6.55
N ASN A 122 -4.35 9.01 -5.41
CA ASN A 122 -3.45 9.34 -4.30
C ASN A 122 -1.99 9.23 -4.80
N ALA A 123 -1.17 10.28 -4.71
CA ALA A 123 0.27 10.09 -4.45
C ALA A 123 0.47 9.09 -3.29
N GLY A 124 1.08 7.97 -3.62
CA GLY A 124 1.12 6.79 -2.78
C GLY A 124 1.28 5.55 -3.65
N VAL A 125 1.21 4.38 -3.01
CA VAL A 125 1.25 3.08 -3.69
C VAL A 125 -0.17 2.54 -3.76
N ASP A 126 -0.74 2.50 -4.96
CA ASP A 126 -2.01 1.84 -5.20
C ASP A 126 -1.81 0.41 -5.68
N VAL A 127 -2.64 -0.51 -5.17
CA VAL A 127 -2.48 -1.94 -5.42
C VAL A 127 -3.73 -2.50 -6.11
N VAL A 128 -3.53 -3.05 -7.31
CA VAL A 128 -4.58 -3.79 -8.03
C VAL A 128 -4.46 -5.28 -7.70
N LEU A 129 -5.41 -5.78 -6.91
CA LEU A 129 -5.48 -7.19 -6.49
C LEU A 129 -6.72 -7.88 -7.04
N GLY A 130 -6.61 -9.19 -7.29
CA GLY A 130 -7.74 -10.02 -7.68
C GLY A 130 -8.50 -10.44 -6.44
N ALA A 131 -9.80 -10.20 -6.41
CA ALA A 131 -10.64 -10.55 -5.27
C ALA A 131 -11.14 -12.01 -5.32
N GLN A 132 -10.88 -12.73 -6.41
CA GLN A 132 -11.40 -14.08 -6.66
C GLN A 132 -10.23 -15.04 -6.94
N TRP A 133 -10.37 -15.91 -7.94
CA TRP A 133 -9.41 -16.95 -8.30
C TRP A 133 -8.74 -16.69 -9.65
N GLY A 134 -8.49 -15.42 -10.01
CA GLY A 134 -7.82 -15.05 -11.24
C GLY A 134 -8.77 -14.57 -12.35
N ASP A 135 -8.17 -14.06 -13.43
CA ASP A 135 -8.86 -13.60 -14.66
C ASP A 135 -9.96 -12.53 -14.47
N GLU A 136 -9.95 -11.78 -13.38
CA GLU A 136 -10.91 -10.71 -13.10
C GLU A 136 -10.69 -9.45 -13.97
N GLY A 137 -9.77 -9.51 -14.95
CA GLY A 137 -9.46 -8.37 -15.82
C GLY A 137 -8.50 -7.33 -15.20
N LYS A 138 -7.73 -7.71 -14.17
CA LYS A 138 -6.76 -6.83 -13.49
C LYS A 138 -5.84 -6.08 -14.45
N GLY A 139 -5.32 -6.77 -15.48
CA GLY A 139 -4.42 -6.16 -16.46
C GLY A 139 -5.05 -4.98 -17.20
N LYS A 140 -6.36 -5.03 -17.48
CA LYS A 140 -7.08 -3.92 -18.12
C LYS A 140 -7.20 -2.72 -17.18
N LEU A 141 -7.44 -2.97 -15.90
CA LEU A 141 -7.49 -1.91 -14.90
C LEU A 141 -6.09 -1.31 -14.70
N VAL A 142 -5.04 -2.14 -14.61
CA VAL A 142 -3.65 -1.68 -14.52
C VAL A 142 -3.27 -0.85 -15.73
N ASP A 143 -3.59 -1.28 -16.96
CA ASP A 143 -3.36 -0.50 -18.18
C ASP A 143 -4.06 0.88 -18.12
N SER A 144 -5.35 0.90 -17.78
CA SER A 144 -6.11 2.14 -17.67
C SER A 144 -5.58 3.08 -16.59
N LEU A 145 -5.18 2.55 -15.44
CA LEU A 145 -4.63 3.33 -14.33
C LEU A 145 -3.20 3.78 -14.64
N SER A 146 -2.42 2.98 -15.36
CA SER A 146 -1.00 3.22 -15.61
C SER A 146 -0.70 4.55 -16.28
N GLN A 147 -1.67 5.13 -16.99
CA GLN A 147 -1.57 6.47 -17.59
C GLN A 147 -1.34 7.58 -16.55
N SER A 148 -1.67 7.33 -15.29
CA SER A 148 -1.57 8.28 -14.18
C SER A 148 -0.49 7.94 -13.16
N TYR A 149 0.36 6.93 -13.43
CA TYR A 149 1.46 6.55 -12.52
C TYR A 149 2.80 6.55 -13.24
N ASP A 150 3.83 7.01 -12.53
CA ASP A 150 5.22 6.99 -13.00
C ASP A 150 5.83 5.58 -12.97
N VAL A 151 5.40 4.73 -12.03
CA VAL A 151 6.01 3.43 -11.78
C VAL A 151 4.95 2.34 -11.65
N ILE A 152 5.09 1.26 -12.43
CA ILE A 152 4.20 0.11 -12.45
C ILE A 152 4.99 -1.13 -12.03
N VAL A 153 4.63 -1.70 -10.87
CA VAL A 153 5.40 -2.79 -10.27
C VAL A 153 4.61 -4.09 -10.26
N ARG A 154 5.20 -5.16 -10.77
CA ARG A 154 4.75 -6.52 -10.47
C ARG A 154 5.48 -7.02 -9.23
N VAL A 155 4.73 -7.32 -8.16
CA VAL A 155 5.32 -7.64 -6.85
C VAL A 155 5.48 -9.15 -6.58
N ALA A 156 4.70 -10.02 -7.23
CA ALA A 156 4.69 -11.46 -6.99
C ALA A 156 4.18 -12.25 -8.21
N GLY A 157 4.22 -13.59 -8.10
CA GLY A 157 3.83 -14.53 -9.15
C GLY A 157 4.93 -14.73 -10.19
N GLY A 158 4.56 -15.12 -11.41
CA GLY A 158 5.46 -15.22 -12.54
C GLY A 158 4.71 -15.11 -13.86
N SER A 159 5.13 -15.88 -14.88
CA SER A 159 4.50 -15.93 -16.21
C SER A 159 3.18 -16.73 -16.24
N ASN A 160 2.67 -17.17 -15.09
CA ASN A 160 1.38 -17.86 -14.96
C ASN A 160 0.17 -16.93 -15.11
N ALA A 161 0.35 -15.63 -14.90
CA ALA A 161 -0.66 -14.64 -15.24
C ALA A 161 -0.60 -14.35 -16.76
N GLY A 162 -1.75 -14.34 -17.42
CA GLY A 162 -1.88 -13.90 -18.81
C GLY A 162 -2.91 -12.79 -18.87
N HIS A 163 -2.53 -11.61 -19.35
CA HIS A 163 -3.50 -10.55 -19.61
C HIS A 163 -3.36 -10.06 -21.04
N THR A 164 -4.51 -9.99 -21.70
CA THR A 164 -4.61 -9.47 -23.06
C THR A 164 -5.16 -8.07 -23.00
N ILE A 165 -4.44 -7.11 -23.56
CA ILE A 165 -4.83 -5.70 -23.65
C ILE A 165 -5.05 -5.34 -25.10
N VAL A 166 -6.07 -4.55 -25.38
CA VAL A 166 -6.29 -3.95 -26.70
C VAL A 166 -6.04 -2.45 -26.57
N HIS A 167 -4.98 -1.98 -27.22
CA HIS A 167 -4.56 -0.58 -27.19
C HIS A 167 -4.38 -0.11 -28.64
N GLU A 168 -5.03 1.00 -29.01
CA GLU A 168 -5.02 1.55 -30.38
C GLU A 168 -5.36 0.51 -31.49
N GLY A 169 -6.31 -0.39 -31.19
CA GLY A 169 -6.72 -1.45 -32.13
C GLY A 169 -5.74 -2.62 -32.26
N LYS A 170 -4.57 -2.58 -31.61
CA LYS A 170 -3.61 -3.68 -31.53
C LYS A 170 -3.85 -4.52 -30.27
N LYS A 171 -3.64 -5.83 -30.39
CA LYS A 171 -3.82 -6.79 -29.29
C LYS A 171 -2.45 -7.19 -28.73
N TYR A 172 -2.18 -6.83 -27.48
CA TYR A 172 -0.98 -7.18 -26.74
C TYR A 172 -1.27 -8.30 -25.76
N LYS A 173 -0.35 -9.27 -25.65
CA LYS A 173 -0.42 -10.35 -24.66
C LYS A 173 0.76 -10.20 -23.72
N PHE A 174 0.45 -10.07 -22.44
CA PHE A 174 1.45 -9.89 -21.41
C PHE A 174 1.43 -11.08 -20.45
N HIS A 175 2.61 -11.55 -20.10
CA HIS A 175 2.84 -12.65 -19.17
C HIS A 175 3.62 -12.18 -17.95
N LEU A 176 4.88 -11.79 -18.12
CA LEU A 176 5.74 -11.25 -17.05
C LEU A 176 5.77 -9.72 -17.08
N VAL A 177 5.84 -9.13 -18.27
CA VAL A 177 5.92 -7.68 -18.41
C VAL A 177 4.64 -7.03 -17.82
N PRO A 178 4.76 -5.97 -17.00
CA PRO A 178 3.59 -5.23 -16.54
C PRO A 178 2.87 -4.53 -17.70
N SER A 179 1.53 -4.56 -17.73
CA SER A 179 0.72 -3.96 -18.82
C SER A 179 1.01 -2.47 -19.03
N GLY A 180 1.40 -1.77 -17.97
CA GLY A 180 1.73 -0.36 -18.01
C GLY A 180 2.94 -0.01 -18.87
N ILE A 181 3.64 -1.00 -19.46
CA ILE A 181 4.72 -0.76 -20.42
C ILE A 181 4.24 -0.01 -21.68
N LEU A 182 2.93 -0.06 -21.96
CA LEU A 182 2.29 0.70 -23.04
C LEU A 182 2.22 2.20 -22.76
N ASN A 183 2.30 2.64 -21.50
CA ASN A 183 2.50 4.05 -21.19
C ASN A 183 3.97 4.41 -21.45
N PRO A 184 4.29 5.32 -22.38
CA PRO A 184 5.67 5.69 -22.71
C PRO A 184 6.41 6.38 -21.55
N ASN A 185 5.67 6.97 -20.60
CA ASN A 185 6.25 7.70 -19.46
C ASN A 185 6.44 6.81 -18.22
N ALA A 186 5.86 5.61 -18.21
CA ALA A 186 5.90 4.73 -17.04
C ALA A 186 7.15 3.84 -17.03
N ILE A 187 7.72 3.65 -15.85
CA ILE A 187 8.78 2.67 -15.58
C ILE A 187 8.13 1.40 -15.04
N CYS A 188 8.38 0.28 -15.71
CA CYS A 188 7.89 -1.03 -15.33
C CYS A 188 8.94 -1.79 -14.54
N ILE A 189 8.57 -2.32 -13.38
CA ILE A 189 9.48 -3.04 -12.49
C ILE A 189 8.97 -4.46 -12.24
N ILE A 190 9.84 -5.43 -12.43
CA ILE A 190 9.69 -6.80 -11.94
C ILE A 190 10.32 -6.89 -10.55
N GLY A 191 9.49 -6.92 -9.50
CA GLY A 191 9.93 -6.90 -8.11
C GLY A 191 10.53 -8.22 -7.62
N ASN A 192 11.21 -8.16 -6.45
CA ASN A 192 11.91 -9.29 -5.84
C ASN A 192 11.01 -10.47 -5.39
N GLY A 193 9.70 -10.25 -5.31
CA GLY A 193 8.74 -11.30 -4.99
C GLY A 193 8.35 -12.15 -6.20
N VAL A 194 8.68 -11.72 -7.42
CA VAL A 194 8.39 -12.43 -8.68
C VAL A 194 9.40 -13.56 -8.90
N VAL A 195 8.93 -14.66 -9.50
CA VAL A 195 9.78 -15.70 -10.11
C VAL A 195 9.77 -15.51 -11.63
N VAL A 196 10.95 -15.39 -12.24
CA VAL A 196 11.12 -14.92 -13.62
C VAL A 196 11.75 -16.00 -14.48
N HIS A 197 11.06 -16.41 -15.53
CA HIS A 197 11.65 -17.23 -16.59
C HIS A 197 12.29 -16.30 -17.63
N LEU A 198 13.62 -16.12 -17.57
CA LEU A 198 14.32 -15.12 -18.40
C LEU A 198 14.20 -15.36 -19.92
N PRO A 199 14.27 -16.61 -20.44
CA PRO A 199 14.06 -16.84 -21.87
C PRO A 199 12.70 -16.33 -22.36
N SER A 200 11.60 -16.73 -21.71
CA SER A 200 10.25 -16.27 -22.09
C SER A 200 10.05 -14.77 -21.85
N PHE A 201 10.71 -14.19 -20.86
CA PHE A 201 10.68 -12.75 -20.64
C PHE A 201 11.34 -12.00 -21.81
N LEU A 202 12.49 -12.46 -22.30
CA LEU A 202 13.15 -11.87 -23.45
C LEU A 202 12.35 -12.06 -24.75
N GLU A 203 11.72 -13.22 -24.94
CA GLU A 203 10.78 -13.44 -26.06
C GLU A 203 9.63 -12.44 -26.03
N GLU A 204 9.01 -12.24 -24.86
CA GLU A 204 7.93 -11.27 -24.65
C GLU A 204 8.39 -9.83 -24.98
N LEU A 205 9.61 -9.45 -24.57
CA LEU A 205 10.19 -8.15 -24.92
C LEU A 205 10.47 -8.01 -26.42
N GLU A 206 10.95 -9.05 -27.10
CA GLU A 206 11.17 -9.01 -28.56
C GLU A 206 9.85 -8.89 -29.32
N GLU A 207 8.79 -9.56 -28.88
CA GLU A 207 7.45 -9.40 -29.44
C GLU A 207 6.94 -7.95 -29.28
N LEU A 208 7.10 -7.36 -28.11
CA LEU A 208 6.72 -5.96 -27.85
C LEU A 208 7.52 -4.99 -28.74
N LYS A 209 8.82 -5.23 -28.93
CA LYS A 209 9.67 -4.43 -29.83
C LYS A 209 9.18 -4.51 -31.27
N LYS A 210 8.85 -5.70 -31.77
CA LYS A 210 8.28 -5.91 -33.12
C LYS A 210 6.94 -5.20 -33.32
N MET A 211 6.16 -5.06 -32.25
CA MET A 211 4.88 -4.35 -32.28
C MET A 211 5.02 -2.81 -32.21
N GLY A 212 6.25 -2.31 -31.99
CA GLY A 212 6.60 -0.89 -31.94
C GLY A 212 6.59 -0.28 -30.54
N VAL A 213 6.63 -1.10 -29.48
CA VAL A 213 6.70 -0.61 -28.09
C VAL A 213 8.16 -0.35 -27.73
N ASP A 214 8.49 0.90 -27.44
CA ASP A 214 9.81 1.30 -26.96
C ASP A 214 9.90 1.14 -25.44
N TYR A 215 10.59 0.10 -24.96
CA TYR A 215 10.77 -0.19 -23.53
C TYR A 215 12.20 0.02 -23.02
N GLU A 216 13.13 0.46 -23.88
CA GLU A 216 14.54 0.57 -23.50
C GLU A 216 14.70 1.60 -22.37
N GLY A 217 15.41 1.20 -21.30
CA GLY A 217 15.56 2.01 -20.08
C GLY A 217 14.31 2.10 -19.18
N ARG A 218 13.17 1.52 -19.58
CA ARG A 218 11.90 1.59 -18.82
C ARG A 218 11.48 0.28 -18.19
N ILE A 219 12.09 -0.85 -18.55
CA ILE A 219 11.83 -2.15 -17.94
C ILE A 219 13.00 -2.54 -17.02
N LEU A 220 12.70 -2.70 -15.74
CA LEU A 220 13.69 -3.01 -14.71
C LEU A 220 13.35 -4.33 -14.02
N ILE A 221 14.37 -5.10 -13.65
CA ILE A 221 14.25 -6.37 -12.97
C ILE A 221 15.02 -6.30 -11.65
N SER A 222 14.39 -6.77 -10.58
CA SER A 222 15.06 -6.90 -9.29
C SER A 222 16.20 -7.93 -9.35
N ASP A 223 17.39 -7.53 -8.91
CA ASP A 223 18.52 -8.43 -8.63
C ASP A 223 18.16 -9.58 -7.66
N ARG A 224 17.13 -9.39 -6.82
CA ARG A 224 16.66 -10.38 -5.85
C ARG A 224 15.50 -11.25 -6.37
N ALA A 225 15.00 -11.01 -7.58
CA ALA A 225 13.99 -11.86 -8.20
C ALA A 225 14.58 -13.27 -8.41
N HIS A 226 13.81 -14.31 -8.10
CA HIS A 226 14.24 -15.69 -8.29
C HIS A 226 14.02 -16.11 -9.73
N MET A 227 14.90 -16.95 -10.25
CA MET A 227 14.78 -17.45 -11.62
C MET A 227 13.92 -18.72 -11.66
N VAL A 228 12.99 -18.75 -12.60
CA VAL A 228 12.41 -20.00 -13.09
C VAL A 228 13.38 -20.54 -14.14
N LEU A 229 13.58 -21.85 -14.11
CA LEU A 229 14.54 -22.60 -14.93
C LEU A 229 13.76 -23.67 -15.69
N ASP A 230 14.33 -24.25 -16.74
CA ASP A 230 13.63 -25.27 -17.53
C ASP A 230 13.37 -26.52 -16.70
N LEU A 231 14.32 -26.90 -15.84
CA LEU A 231 14.12 -27.97 -14.86
C LEU A 231 12.90 -27.74 -13.96
N HIS A 232 12.61 -26.48 -13.60
CA HIS A 232 11.46 -26.16 -12.74
C HIS A 232 10.15 -26.44 -13.49
N GLN A 233 10.10 -26.16 -14.80
CA GLN A 233 8.92 -26.42 -15.63
C GLN A 233 8.68 -27.93 -15.79
N GLU A 234 9.75 -28.68 -16.03
CA GLU A 234 9.69 -30.14 -16.14
C GLU A 234 9.24 -30.79 -14.83
N VAL A 235 9.82 -30.37 -13.70
CA VAL A 235 9.42 -30.84 -12.35
C VAL A 235 7.97 -30.51 -12.01
N ASP A 236 7.46 -29.34 -12.44
CA ASP A 236 6.05 -28.98 -12.28
C ASP A 236 5.15 -29.97 -13.06
N GLY A 237 5.55 -30.29 -14.30
CA GLY A 237 4.91 -31.32 -15.13
C GLY A 237 4.92 -32.71 -14.48
N ILE A 238 6.08 -33.16 -13.99
CA ILE A 238 6.23 -34.45 -13.31
C ILE A 238 5.35 -34.51 -12.07
N ASN A 239 5.32 -33.46 -11.25
CA ASN A 239 4.48 -33.40 -10.05
C ASN A 239 2.99 -33.53 -10.37
N GLU A 240 2.51 -32.86 -11.42
CA GLU A 240 1.12 -33.03 -11.88
C GLU A 240 0.83 -34.45 -12.39
N LEU A 241 1.80 -35.09 -13.06
CA LEU A 241 1.65 -36.48 -13.50
C LEU A 241 1.60 -37.44 -12.30
N ARG A 242 2.52 -37.31 -11.33
CA ARG A 242 2.58 -38.12 -10.11
C ARG A 242 1.31 -38.00 -9.26
N ARG A 243 0.63 -36.85 -9.30
CA ARG A 243 -0.66 -36.63 -8.59
C ARG A 243 -1.84 -37.38 -9.21
N GLY A 244 -1.74 -37.90 -10.43
CA GLY A 244 -2.76 -38.74 -11.05
C GLY A 244 -4.12 -38.04 -11.17
N ARG A 245 -5.11 -38.48 -10.38
CA ARG A 245 -6.46 -37.88 -10.35
C ARG A 245 -6.55 -36.62 -9.48
N ASN A 246 -5.58 -36.37 -8.60
CA ASN A 246 -5.55 -35.25 -7.65
C ASN A 246 -4.67 -34.10 -8.15
N LYS A 247 -4.70 -33.86 -9.47
CA LYS A 247 -3.99 -32.75 -10.12
C LYS A 247 -4.47 -31.42 -9.56
N ILE A 248 -3.54 -30.49 -9.36
CA ILE A 248 -3.88 -29.13 -8.98
C ILE A 248 -4.40 -28.35 -10.21
N GLY A 249 -3.92 -28.70 -11.40
CA GLY A 249 -4.14 -27.91 -12.61
C GLY A 249 -3.12 -26.78 -12.72
N THR A 250 -1.85 -27.06 -12.47
CA THR A 250 -0.79 -26.04 -12.59
C THR A 250 -0.62 -25.60 -14.04
N THR A 251 -0.06 -24.40 -14.23
CA THR A 251 0.26 -23.89 -15.58
C THR A 251 1.48 -24.58 -16.20
N LYS A 252 2.14 -25.47 -15.45
CA LYS A 252 3.39 -26.16 -15.84
C LYS A 252 4.53 -25.22 -16.23
N LYS A 253 4.48 -23.98 -15.74
CA LYS A 253 5.50 -22.95 -15.96
C LYS A 253 6.55 -22.92 -14.85
N GLY A 254 6.62 -23.93 -13.99
CA GLY A 254 7.67 -24.02 -12.97
C GLY A 254 7.53 -23.05 -11.80
N ILE A 255 6.38 -22.37 -11.66
CA ILE A 255 6.16 -21.37 -10.60
C ILE A 255 6.26 -21.99 -9.20
N GLY A 256 5.61 -23.13 -9.00
CA GLY A 256 5.63 -23.85 -7.73
C GLY A 256 7.04 -24.30 -7.35
N PRO A 257 7.73 -25.09 -8.21
CA PRO A 257 9.11 -25.51 -7.96
C PRO A 257 10.07 -24.34 -7.74
N ALA A 258 10.01 -23.26 -8.51
CA ALA A 258 10.87 -22.09 -8.31
C ALA A 258 10.63 -21.41 -6.94
N TYR A 259 9.37 -21.28 -6.51
CA TYR A 259 9.08 -20.81 -5.15
C TYR A 259 9.53 -21.81 -4.08
N SER A 260 9.47 -23.11 -4.34
CA SER A 260 10.02 -24.12 -3.43
C SER A 260 11.53 -23.95 -3.26
N SER A 261 12.28 -23.76 -4.35
CA SER A 261 13.71 -23.50 -4.28
C SER A 261 14.06 -22.19 -3.57
N LYS A 262 13.23 -21.16 -3.74
CA LYS A 262 13.32 -19.94 -2.95
C LYS A 262 13.19 -20.20 -1.44
N MET A 263 12.21 -21.02 -1.04
CA MET A 263 11.99 -21.36 0.38
C MET A 263 13.09 -22.29 0.93
N LEU A 264 13.60 -23.20 0.11
CA LEU A 264 14.73 -24.08 0.46
C LEU A 264 16.07 -23.35 0.47
N ARG A 265 16.13 -22.13 -0.06
CA ARG A 265 17.35 -21.31 -0.20
C ARG A 265 18.41 -21.95 -1.08
N ASN A 266 17.99 -22.81 -2.02
CA ASN A 266 18.85 -23.42 -3.04
C ASN A 266 18.60 -22.87 -4.45
N GLY A 267 17.62 -21.97 -4.61
CA GLY A 267 17.32 -21.34 -5.90
C GLY A 267 18.34 -20.27 -6.30
N VAL A 268 18.45 -20.05 -7.60
CA VAL A 268 19.24 -18.96 -8.20
C VAL A 268 18.40 -17.71 -8.43
N ARG A 269 19.02 -16.54 -8.32
CA ARG A 269 18.42 -15.21 -8.49
C ARG A 269 19.05 -14.47 -9.66
N VAL A 270 18.34 -13.48 -10.19
CA VAL A 270 18.82 -12.67 -11.32
C VAL A 270 20.18 -12.01 -11.01
N GLY A 271 20.37 -11.52 -9.79
CA GLY A 271 21.63 -10.90 -9.36
C GLY A 271 22.82 -11.88 -9.31
N ASP A 272 22.58 -13.20 -9.20
CA ASP A 272 23.66 -14.19 -9.25
C ASP A 272 24.36 -14.20 -10.63
N LEU A 273 23.69 -13.77 -11.70
CA LEU A 273 24.29 -13.65 -13.04
C LEU A 273 25.48 -12.68 -13.10
N ARG A 274 25.60 -11.75 -12.15
CA ARG A 274 26.78 -10.86 -12.01
C ARG A 274 28.05 -11.63 -11.67
N TYR A 275 27.91 -12.74 -10.94
CA TYR A 275 28.99 -13.60 -10.49
C TYR A 275 28.83 -14.96 -11.18
N PHE A 276 29.14 -15.00 -12.46
CA PHE A 276 28.73 -16.09 -13.35
C PHE A 276 29.32 -17.46 -13.00
N ASP A 277 30.51 -17.49 -12.40
CA ASP A 277 31.15 -18.72 -11.93
C ASP A 277 30.36 -19.32 -10.74
N ASP A 278 30.07 -18.50 -9.71
CA ASP A 278 29.22 -18.90 -8.58
C ASP A 278 27.80 -19.29 -9.03
N PHE A 279 27.25 -18.58 -10.02
CA PHE A 279 25.98 -18.95 -10.63
C PHE A 279 26.03 -20.34 -11.26
N SER A 280 27.10 -20.65 -11.99
CA SER A 280 27.28 -21.94 -12.66
C SER A 280 27.41 -23.08 -11.65
N GLU A 281 28.14 -22.88 -10.56
CA GLU A 281 28.24 -23.85 -9.46
C GLU A 281 26.87 -24.10 -8.80
N LYS A 282 26.15 -23.02 -8.43
CA LYS A 282 24.79 -23.12 -7.87
C LYS A 282 23.81 -23.82 -8.81
N MET A 283 23.93 -23.58 -10.11
CA MET A 283 23.09 -24.19 -11.14
C MET A 283 23.32 -25.71 -11.21
N CYS A 284 24.58 -26.15 -11.20
CA CYS A 284 24.95 -27.57 -11.12
C CYS A 284 24.42 -28.24 -9.84
N ASP A 285 24.59 -27.61 -8.69
CA ASP A 285 24.09 -28.11 -7.41
C ASP A 285 22.57 -28.23 -7.39
N LEU A 286 21.87 -27.25 -7.97
CA LEU A 286 20.41 -27.24 -8.07
C LEU A 286 19.90 -28.36 -8.98
N VAL A 287 20.52 -28.55 -10.15
CA VAL A 287 20.17 -29.66 -11.07
C VAL A 287 20.40 -31.00 -10.40
N LYS A 288 21.53 -31.18 -9.70
CA LYS A 288 21.82 -32.39 -8.94
C LYS A 288 20.75 -32.64 -7.87
N PHE A 289 20.43 -31.64 -7.06
CA PHE A 289 19.38 -31.73 -6.04
C PHE A 289 18.04 -32.18 -6.64
N TYR A 290 17.66 -31.62 -7.79
CA TYR A 290 16.40 -32.01 -8.43
C TYR A 290 16.47 -33.41 -9.05
N LYS A 291 17.58 -33.82 -9.69
CA LYS A 291 17.74 -35.19 -10.21
C LYS A 291 17.66 -36.25 -9.11
N ASP A 292 18.23 -35.98 -7.94
CA ASP A 292 18.16 -36.89 -6.79
C ASP A 292 16.71 -37.11 -6.30
N ASN A 293 15.83 -36.12 -6.46
CA ASN A 293 14.42 -36.17 -6.04
C ASN A 293 13.44 -36.55 -7.17
N TYR A 294 13.86 -36.36 -8.43
CA TYR A 294 13.09 -36.61 -9.63
C TYR A 294 13.96 -37.39 -10.62
N PRO A 295 14.04 -38.73 -10.48
CA PRO A 295 14.87 -39.57 -11.35
C PRO A 295 14.46 -39.50 -12.83
N GLU A 296 13.24 -39.07 -13.14
CA GLU A 296 12.74 -38.87 -14.49
C GLU A 296 13.15 -37.52 -15.12
N LEU A 297 13.83 -36.65 -14.38
CA LEU A 297 14.21 -35.31 -14.83
C LEU A 297 15.39 -35.36 -15.82
N GLU A 298 15.15 -34.90 -17.04
CA GLU A 298 16.17 -34.79 -18.09
C GLU A 298 16.76 -33.37 -18.16
N ALA A 299 17.37 -32.92 -17.07
CA ALA A 299 18.03 -31.61 -17.01
C ALA A 299 19.53 -31.67 -17.35
N ASP A 300 20.01 -30.77 -18.21
CA ASP A 300 21.43 -30.59 -18.54
C ASP A 300 21.90 -29.21 -18.04
N ALA A 301 22.64 -29.20 -16.93
CA ALA A 301 23.15 -27.98 -16.31
C ALA A 301 24.10 -27.21 -17.25
N GLU A 302 24.97 -27.90 -18.00
CA GLU A 302 25.94 -27.23 -18.86
C GLU A 302 25.27 -26.55 -20.05
N ALA A 303 24.26 -27.21 -20.64
CA ALA A 303 23.46 -26.62 -21.70
C ALA A 303 22.70 -25.38 -21.21
N GLU A 304 22.09 -25.46 -20.03
CA GLU A 304 21.33 -24.35 -19.44
C GLU A 304 22.24 -23.17 -19.06
N ILE A 305 23.43 -23.44 -18.50
CA ILE A 305 24.45 -22.40 -18.23
C ILE A 305 24.86 -21.68 -19.52
N LYS A 306 25.06 -22.40 -20.64
CA LYS A 306 25.40 -21.78 -21.93
C LYS A 306 24.30 -20.83 -22.41
N VAL A 307 23.04 -21.23 -22.25
CA VAL A 307 21.88 -20.38 -22.58
C VAL A 307 21.91 -19.09 -21.75
N TYR A 308 22.10 -19.18 -20.43
CA TYR A 308 22.17 -18.00 -19.57
C TYR A 308 23.41 -17.13 -19.84
N SER A 309 24.54 -17.72 -20.19
CA SER A 309 25.76 -17.00 -20.57
C SER A 309 25.52 -16.07 -21.76
N ALA A 310 24.78 -16.54 -22.76
CA ALA A 310 24.48 -15.76 -23.97
C ALA A 310 23.52 -14.58 -23.73
N MET A 311 22.71 -14.61 -22.66
CA MET A 311 21.73 -13.56 -22.37
C MET A 311 22.07 -12.70 -21.15
N LYS A 312 23.11 -13.06 -20.38
CA LYS A 312 23.39 -12.44 -19.07
C LYS A 312 23.56 -10.92 -19.18
N ASP A 313 24.29 -10.43 -20.19
CA ASP A 313 24.61 -9.01 -20.29
C ASP A 313 23.34 -8.19 -20.54
N LYS A 314 22.49 -8.65 -21.46
CA LYS A 314 21.18 -8.05 -21.73
C LYS A 314 20.29 -8.03 -20.49
N ILE A 315 20.29 -9.09 -19.69
CA ILE A 315 19.51 -9.14 -18.44
C ILE A 315 20.11 -8.20 -17.38
N LEU A 316 21.43 -8.17 -17.25
CA LEU A 316 22.13 -7.34 -16.26
C LEU A 316 21.96 -5.84 -16.54
N ASP A 317 21.85 -5.44 -17.81
CA ASP A 317 21.53 -4.05 -18.20
C ASP A 317 20.16 -3.59 -17.66
N MET A 318 19.21 -4.51 -17.53
CA MET A 318 17.89 -4.26 -16.95
C MET A 318 17.83 -4.55 -15.45
N THR A 319 18.91 -5.05 -14.84
CA THR A 319 18.91 -5.54 -13.45
C THR A 319 19.34 -4.44 -12.48
N VAL A 320 18.46 -4.12 -11.53
CA VAL A 320 18.69 -3.08 -10.51
C VAL A 320 18.42 -3.62 -9.11
N ASP A 321 19.07 -3.03 -8.10
CA ASP A 321 18.58 -3.15 -6.72
C ASP A 321 17.29 -2.34 -6.62
N THR A 322 16.15 -3.00 -6.78
CA THR A 322 14.85 -2.34 -6.79
C THR A 322 14.53 -1.67 -5.46
N VAL A 323 15.06 -2.16 -4.34
CA VAL A 323 14.87 -1.53 -3.03
C VAL A 323 15.60 -0.19 -3.02
N SER A 324 16.85 -0.17 -3.48
CA SER A 324 17.58 1.09 -3.58
C SER A 324 17.02 2.00 -4.66
N TYR A 325 16.60 1.47 -5.82
CA TYR A 325 16.05 2.25 -6.92
C TYR A 325 14.78 3.00 -6.51
N LEU A 326 13.81 2.30 -5.91
CA LEU A 326 12.59 2.91 -5.39
C LEU A 326 12.87 3.88 -4.23
N ASN A 327 13.90 3.61 -3.43
CA ASN A 327 14.29 4.47 -2.31
C ASN A 327 15.22 5.64 -2.71
N ASN A 328 15.80 5.58 -3.91
CA ASN A 328 16.60 6.64 -4.53
C ASN A 328 15.72 7.61 -5.36
N ALA A 329 14.40 7.48 -5.26
CA ALA A 329 13.46 8.48 -5.73
C ALA A 329 13.85 9.89 -5.24
N PRO A 330 13.49 10.95 -5.99
CA PRO A 330 13.85 12.32 -5.66
C PRO A 330 13.53 12.61 -4.21
N PHE A 331 14.53 13.11 -3.50
CA PHE A 331 14.43 13.50 -2.12
C PHE A 331 14.74 15.00 -2.12
N PRO A 332 13.73 15.87 -2.37
CA PRO A 332 13.98 17.28 -2.64
C PRO A 332 14.71 18.00 -1.51
N THR A 333 14.52 17.51 -0.28
CA THR A 333 15.16 18.04 0.92
C THR A 333 16.42 17.32 1.36
N GLU A 334 16.97 16.42 0.53
CA GLU A 334 18.22 15.71 0.85
C GLU A 334 19.39 16.67 1.06
N LEU A 335 20.23 16.34 2.04
CA LEU A 335 21.43 17.07 2.38
C LEU A 335 22.68 16.26 2.08
N HIS A 336 23.67 16.95 1.52
CA HIS A 336 25.00 16.42 1.22
C HIS A 336 26.11 17.21 1.93
N ASP A 337 25.73 18.04 2.91
CA ASP A 337 26.61 18.90 3.69
C ASP A 337 26.79 18.37 5.13
N GLU A 338 27.52 19.12 5.95
CA GLU A 338 27.79 18.80 7.36
C GLU A 338 26.51 18.62 8.19
N VAL A 339 25.41 19.26 7.79
CA VAL A 339 24.13 19.10 8.49
C VAL A 339 23.53 17.73 8.18
N GLY A 340 23.58 17.27 6.93
CA GLY A 340 23.20 15.92 6.56
C GLY A 340 23.99 14.86 7.34
N GLU A 341 25.30 15.05 7.49
CA GLU A 341 26.18 14.18 8.29
C GLU A 341 25.82 14.20 9.79
N HIS A 342 25.54 15.38 10.36
CA HIS A 342 25.06 15.53 11.73
C HIS A 342 23.77 14.74 11.96
N LEU A 343 22.76 14.94 11.10
CA LEU A 343 21.47 14.23 11.20
C LEU A 343 21.65 12.72 11.12
N GLY A 344 22.50 12.24 10.21
CA GLY A 344 22.76 10.82 10.05
C GLY A 344 23.48 10.21 11.24
N THR A 345 24.46 10.92 11.80
CA THR A 345 25.28 10.45 12.92
C THR A 345 24.52 10.50 14.24
N VAL A 346 23.96 11.66 14.60
CA VAL A 346 23.21 11.85 15.86
C VAL A 346 21.92 11.04 15.86
N GLY A 347 21.24 10.95 14.72
CA GLY A 347 20.02 10.15 14.57
C GLY A 347 20.25 8.64 14.50
N ALA A 348 21.52 8.19 14.48
CA ALA A 348 21.93 6.81 14.27
C ALA A 348 21.26 6.18 13.02
N GLU A 349 21.24 6.94 11.92
CA GLU A 349 20.54 6.58 10.68
C GLU A 349 21.35 5.61 9.82
N PHE A 350 21.65 4.44 10.39
CA PHE A 350 22.35 3.34 9.73
C PHE A 350 21.50 2.08 9.75
N GLY A 351 21.56 1.31 8.66
CA GLY A 351 20.89 0.00 8.60
C GLY A 351 21.43 -0.94 9.67
N THR A 352 20.55 -1.48 10.52
CA THR A 352 20.94 -2.32 11.68
C THR A 352 21.70 -3.59 11.31
N THR A 353 21.47 -4.14 10.10
CA THR A 353 22.17 -5.34 9.61
C THR A 353 23.32 -4.99 8.65
N THR A 354 23.09 -4.05 7.74
CA THR A 354 24.03 -3.76 6.65
C THR A 354 25.01 -2.65 6.97
N GLY A 355 24.80 -1.88 8.03
CA GLY A 355 25.57 -0.67 8.36
C GLY A 355 25.40 0.47 7.37
N ARG A 356 24.54 0.32 6.35
CA ARG A 356 24.38 1.31 5.28
C ARG A 356 23.78 2.60 5.83
N ALA A 357 24.45 3.73 5.59
CA ALA A 357 23.94 5.06 5.90
C ALA A 357 22.62 5.34 5.15
N ARG A 358 21.65 5.93 5.84
CA ARG A 358 20.42 6.45 5.21
C ARG A 358 20.67 7.87 4.70
N ARG A 359 19.96 8.23 3.65
CA ARG A 359 19.91 9.61 3.14
C ARG A 359 19.17 10.45 4.19
N CYS A 360 19.70 11.63 4.52
CA CYS A 360 19.11 12.55 5.49
C CYS A 360 18.75 13.87 4.81
N GLY A 361 17.73 14.54 5.32
CA GLY A 361 17.21 15.77 4.75
C GLY A 361 16.36 16.56 5.74
N TRP A 362 16.03 17.79 5.37
CA TRP A 362 15.11 18.62 6.16
C TRP A 362 13.67 18.09 6.09
N LEU A 363 12.86 18.49 7.08
CA LEU A 363 11.43 18.17 7.11
C LEU A 363 10.71 18.79 5.89
N ASP A 364 9.91 17.98 5.19
CA ASP A 364 9.23 18.36 3.96
C ASP A 364 7.71 18.54 4.17
N ILE A 365 7.26 19.79 4.19
CA ILE A 365 5.84 20.13 4.43
C ILE A 365 4.96 19.81 3.22
N PRO A 366 5.32 20.08 1.96
CA PRO A 366 4.52 19.65 0.81
C PRO A 366 4.22 18.15 0.82
N GLN A 367 5.21 17.31 1.10
CA GLN A 367 5.04 15.86 1.22
C GLN A 367 4.14 15.49 2.41
N MET A 368 4.36 16.12 3.57
CA MET A 368 3.59 15.84 4.78
C MET A 368 2.13 16.30 4.69
N ARG A 369 1.85 17.47 4.10
CA ARG A 369 0.49 17.96 3.79
C ARG A 369 -0.23 17.01 2.85
N TYR A 370 0.48 16.54 1.83
CA TYR A 370 -0.03 15.56 0.90
C TYR A 370 -0.41 14.26 1.64
N SER A 371 0.49 13.74 2.50
CA SER A 371 0.21 12.57 3.35
C SER A 371 -0.99 12.78 4.28
N ASN A 372 -1.11 13.97 4.89
CA ASN A 372 -2.23 14.34 5.74
C ASN A 372 -3.56 14.43 4.98
N MET A 373 -3.56 14.97 3.77
CA MET A 373 -4.74 15.04 2.90
C MET A 373 -5.29 13.65 2.55
N VAL A 374 -4.40 12.69 2.28
CA VAL A 374 -4.78 11.30 1.94
C VAL A 374 -5.31 10.56 3.15
N ASN A 375 -4.59 10.63 4.26
CA ASN A 375 -4.84 9.77 5.42
C ASN A 375 -5.81 10.40 6.43
N GLY A 376 -5.98 11.73 6.40
CA GLY A 376 -6.83 12.48 7.32
C GLY A 376 -6.34 12.40 8.76
N PHE A 377 -5.05 12.68 9.02
CA PHE A 377 -4.52 12.61 10.38
C PHE A 377 -5.19 13.65 11.28
N THR A 378 -5.71 13.17 12.41
CA THR A 378 -6.30 14.03 13.44
C THR A 378 -5.24 14.62 14.36
N GLU A 379 -4.18 13.86 14.63
CA GLU A 379 -3.08 14.20 15.52
C GLU A 379 -1.79 13.59 14.96
N LEU A 380 -0.65 14.24 15.22
CA LEU A 380 0.68 13.83 14.76
C LEU A 380 1.62 13.53 15.92
N ASN A 381 2.59 12.66 15.68
CA ASN A 381 3.73 12.40 16.54
C ASN A 381 5.00 12.89 15.83
N LEU A 382 5.66 13.91 16.35
CA LEU A 382 6.91 14.44 15.84
C LEU A 382 8.09 13.81 16.61
N THR A 383 8.75 12.84 16.01
CA THR A 383 9.84 12.08 16.66
C THR A 383 11.22 12.65 16.34
N LYS A 384 12.21 12.27 17.16
CA LYS A 384 13.64 12.61 16.96
C LYS A 384 13.89 14.11 16.93
N LEU A 385 13.15 14.89 17.72
CA LEU A 385 13.39 16.33 17.84
C LEU A 385 14.79 16.60 18.41
N ASP A 386 15.28 15.70 19.27
CA ASP A 386 16.60 15.74 19.89
C ASP A 386 17.75 15.70 18.89
N VAL A 387 17.55 15.08 17.72
CA VAL A 387 18.57 15.00 16.66
C VAL A 387 18.91 16.37 16.06
N LEU A 388 18.01 17.34 16.17
CA LEU A 388 18.24 18.72 15.71
C LEU A 388 19.08 19.55 16.69
N THR A 389 19.32 19.04 17.90
CA THR A 389 20.14 19.71 18.92
C THR A 389 21.58 19.87 18.45
N GLY A 390 22.16 21.06 18.67
CA GLY A 390 23.52 21.42 18.23
C GLY A 390 23.56 22.17 16.91
N LEU A 391 22.47 22.19 16.14
CA LEU A 391 22.37 22.97 14.91
C LEU A 391 22.12 24.44 15.24
N LYS A 392 22.85 25.36 14.61
CA LYS A 392 22.65 26.81 14.78
C LYS A 392 21.35 27.30 14.13
N LYS A 393 21.01 26.71 12.98
CA LYS A 393 19.82 26.99 12.19
C LYS A 393 19.18 25.68 11.78
N VAL A 394 17.86 25.66 11.76
CA VAL A 394 17.05 24.52 11.30
C VAL A 394 16.19 25.00 10.14
N LYS A 395 16.02 24.18 9.11
CA LYS A 395 15.19 24.53 7.96
C LYS A 395 14.00 23.58 7.81
N ILE A 396 12.91 24.13 7.27
CA ILE A 396 11.70 23.40 6.91
C ILE A 396 11.45 23.65 5.41
N GLY A 397 11.32 22.59 4.61
CA GLY A 397 10.89 22.72 3.22
C GLY A 397 9.40 23.04 3.17
N VAL A 398 9.03 24.25 2.77
CA VAL A 398 7.64 24.76 2.86
C VAL A 398 6.89 24.75 1.53
N ALA A 399 7.60 24.72 0.41
CA ALA A 399 7.01 24.65 -0.93
C ALA A 399 8.00 24.11 -1.98
N TYR A 400 7.45 23.70 -3.11
CA TYR A 400 8.21 23.36 -4.30
C TYR A 400 7.99 24.39 -5.39
N TRP A 401 9.05 24.69 -6.14
CA TRP A 401 9.04 25.57 -7.30
C TRP A 401 9.57 24.83 -8.52
N HIS A 402 8.82 24.85 -9.63
CA HIS A 402 9.29 24.30 -10.90
C HIS A 402 9.22 25.38 -11.98
N LYS A 403 10.35 25.67 -12.63
CA LYS A 403 10.47 26.69 -13.70
C LYS A 403 9.85 28.04 -13.33
N GLY A 404 10.09 28.50 -12.09
CA GLY A 404 9.59 29.78 -11.58
C GLY A 404 8.12 29.79 -11.14
N LYS A 405 7.41 28.65 -11.21
CA LYS A 405 6.04 28.51 -10.71
C LYS A 405 6.02 27.71 -9.41
N LYS A 406 5.37 28.26 -8.37
CA LYS A 406 5.09 27.54 -7.13
C LYS A 406 4.07 26.42 -7.38
N LEU A 407 4.36 25.23 -6.88
CA LEU A 407 3.46 24.08 -6.94
C LEU A 407 2.47 24.12 -5.77
N ASP A 408 1.26 23.63 -6.00
CA ASP A 408 0.20 23.61 -4.98
C ASP A 408 0.44 22.56 -3.88
N GLY A 409 1.35 21.61 -4.11
CA GLY A 409 1.71 20.54 -3.17
C GLY A 409 2.70 19.55 -3.78
N MET A 410 2.72 18.33 -3.24
CA MET A 410 3.52 17.24 -3.79
C MET A 410 3.07 16.91 -5.22
N PRO A 411 3.96 17.01 -6.23
CA PRO A 411 3.60 16.66 -7.61
C PRO A 411 3.48 15.15 -7.80
N SER A 412 2.61 14.75 -8.72
CA SER A 412 2.39 13.35 -9.11
C SER A 412 3.39 12.80 -10.12
N ASN A 413 4.27 13.65 -10.67
CA ASN A 413 5.27 13.30 -11.67
C ASN A 413 6.68 13.38 -11.07
N LEU A 414 7.42 12.27 -11.16
CA LEU A 414 8.76 12.12 -10.60
C LEU A 414 9.79 13.10 -11.19
N GLN A 415 9.78 13.31 -12.51
CA GLN A 415 10.70 14.24 -13.18
C GLN A 415 10.45 15.68 -12.73
N LEU A 416 9.17 16.05 -12.59
CA LEU A 416 8.77 17.36 -12.10
C LEU A 416 9.22 17.57 -10.64
N LEU A 417 9.11 16.54 -9.80
CA LEU A 417 9.64 16.56 -8.44
C LEU A 417 11.17 16.71 -8.43
N GLN A 418 11.86 15.97 -9.29
CA GLN A 418 13.33 16.00 -9.40
C GLN A 418 13.84 17.38 -9.84
N ASP A 419 13.14 18.02 -10.78
CA ASP A 419 13.48 19.34 -11.30
C ASP A 419 12.92 20.49 -10.43
N SER A 420 12.30 20.18 -9.28
CA SER A 420 11.75 21.19 -8.38
C SER A 420 12.80 21.72 -7.42
N VAL A 421 12.77 23.02 -7.20
CA VAL A 421 13.56 23.71 -6.18
C VAL A 421 12.72 23.84 -4.92
N VAL A 422 13.28 23.44 -3.77
CA VAL A 422 12.61 23.58 -2.48
C VAL A 422 12.76 25.00 -1.95
N GLU A 423 11.65 25.60 -1.55
CA GLU A 423 11.60 26.82 -0.74
C GLU A 423 11.74 26.42 0.73
N TYR A 424 12.76 26.97 1.40
CA TYR A 424 13.01 26.70 2.82
C TYR A 424 12.62 27.89 3.69
N GLU A 425 11.97 27.60 4.81
CA GLU A 425 11.86 28.52 5.94
C GLU A 425 12.97 28.19 6.95
N GLU A 426 13.76 29.19 7.32
CA GLU A 426 14.86 29.04 8.27
C GLU A 426 14.44 29.53 9.67
N MET A 427 14.79 28.74 10.68
CA MET A 427 14.49 29.00 12.09
C MET A 427 15.76 28.93 12.93
N GLU A 428 15.77 29.59 14.09
CA GLU A 428 16.83 29.42 15.07
C GLU A 428 16.86 27.98 15.58
N GLY A 429 18.06 27.40 15.67
CA GLY A 429 18.26 26.12 16.33
C GLY A 429 18.49 26.27 17.84
N TRP A 430 18.90 25.18 18.48
CA TRP A 430 19.15 25.11 19.92
C TRP A 430 20.34 24.20 20.21
N SER A 431 20.98 24.40 21.36
CA SER A 431 22.16 23.64 21.79
C SER A 431 21.94 22.85 23.09
N GLU A 432 20.86 23.17 23.79
CA GLU A 432 20.46 22.56 25.04
C GLU A 432 19.98 21.12 24.81
N ASP A 433 20.45 20.19 25.64
CA ASP A 433 19.99 18.80 25.62
C ASP A 433 18.52 18.70 26.05
N ILE A 434 17.66 18.25 25.14
CA ILE A 434 16.23 18.09 25.37
C ILE A 434 15.82 16.66 25.72
N SER A 435 16.76 15.72 25.79
CA SER A 435 16.47 14.29 25.93
C SER A 435 15.77 13.89 27.23
N LYS A 436 15.82 14.78 28.22
CA LYS A 436 15.15 14.61 29.52
C LYS A 436 13.90 15.45 29.70
N CYS A 437 13.54 16.30 28.74
CA CYS A 437 12.31 17.07 28.79
C CYS A 437 11.08 16.14 28.81
N LYS A 438 10.14 16.40 29.72
CA LYS A 438 8.88 15.67 29.89
C LYS A 438 7.66 16.54 29.61
N THR A 439 7.81 17.86 29.67
CA THR A 439 6.75 18.83 29.33
C THR A 439 7.15 19.71 28.15
N PHE A 440 6.17 20.33 27.49
CA PHE A 440 6.44 21.18 26.32
C PHE A 440 7.16 22.47 26.73
N GLU A 441 6.84 22.98 27.91
CA GLU A 441 7.39 24.20 28.49
C GLU A 441 8.87 24.05 28.89
N GLU A 442 9.34 22.82 29.14
CA GLU A 442 10.75 22.50 29.40
C GLU A 442 11.64 22.58 28.16
N LEU A 443 11.06 22.53 26.95
CA LEU A 443 11.84 22.64 25.73
C LEU A 443 12.42 24.06 25.58
N PRO A 444 13.61 24.21 24.96
CA PRO A 444 14.12 25.52 24.55
C PRO A 444 13.10 26.27 23.68
N VAL A 445 13.03 27.59 23.83
CA VAL A 445 12.05 28.43 23.11
C VAL A 445 12.15 28.23 21.59
N ALA A 446 13.36 28.01 21.06
CA ALA A 446 13.58 27.71 19.65
C ALA A 446 12.94 26.37 19.23
N ALA A 447 13.12 25.32 20.03
CA ALA A 447 12.50 24.01 19.79
C ALA A 447 10.96 24.08 19.87
N GLN A 448 10.42 24.82 20.85
CA GLN A 448 8.97 25.05 20.95
C GLN A 448 8.44 25.74 19.69
N LYS A 449 9.12 26.80 19.22
CA LYS A 449 8.74 27.51 17.98
C LYS A 449 8.79 26.60 16.77
N TYR A 450 9.80 25.75 16.64
CA TYR A 450 9.90 24.78 15.55
C TYR A 450 8.69 23.83 15.53
N VAL A 451 8.34 23.22 16.66
CA VAL A 451 7.17 22.33 16.77
C VAL A 451 5.89 23.06 16.38
N LEU A 452 5.66 24.25 16.94
CA LEU A 452 4.46 25.04 16.66
C LEU A 452 4.38 25.47 15.20
N ARG A 453 5.52 25.78 14.58
CA ARG A 453 5.58 26.16 13.16
C ARG A 453 5.26 24.98 12.26
N VAL A 454 5.77 23.79 12.56
CA VAL A 454 5.41 22.56 11.83
C VAL A 454 3.92 22.26 11.98
N GLU A 455 3.36 22.37 13.19
CA GLU A 455 1.92 22.20 13.45
C GLU A 455 1.07 23.19 12.65
N GLU A 456 1.45 24.47 12.63
CA GLU A 456 0.78 25.52 11.85
C GLU A 456 0.82 25.22 10.35
N LEU A 457 2.00 24.85 9.85
CA LEU A 457 2.20 24.53 8.44
C LEU A 457 1.39 23.30 8.02
N LEU A 458 1.27 22.28 8.86
CA LEU A 458 0.49 21.07 8.54
C LEU A 458 -1.01 21.23 8.78
N GLY A 459 -1.42 22.16 9.64
CA GLY A 459 -2.81 22.31 10.07
C GLY A 459 -3.33 21.16 10.93
N THR A 460 -2.43 20.31 11.46
CA THR A 460 -2.75 19.16 12.30
C THR A 460 -1.95 19.20 13.59
N HIS A 461 -2.63 18.97 14.71
CA HIS A 461 -2.04 19.06 16.05
C HIS A 461 -0.94 18.01 16.27
N ILE A 462 0.24 18.44 16.70
CA ILE A 462 1.34 17.59 17.15
C ILE A 462 1.15 17.28 18.63
N LYS A 463 0.59 16.10 18.90
CA LYS A 463 0.26 15.64 20.24
C LYS A 463 1.46 15.05 20.96
N TRP A 464 2.27 14.27 20.24
CA TRP A 464 3.43 13.59 20.81
C TRP A 464 4.70 14.15 20.21
N ILE A 465 5.72 14.34 21.04
CA ILE A 465 7.04 14.82 20.62
C ILE A 465 8.10 13.89 21.20
N GLY A 466 8.78 13.14 20.35
CA GLY A 466 9.89 12.28 20.76
C GLY A 466 11.17 13.10 20.93
N VAL A 467 11.76 13.01 22.12
CA VAL A 467 13.02 13.69 22.49
C VAL A 467 14.15 12.71 22.80
N GLY A 468 13.94 11.42 22.58
CA GLY A 468 14.98 10.42 22.75
C GLY A 468 14.56 9.04 22.29
N PRO A 469 15.47 8.06 22.32
CA PRO A 469 15.22 6.70 21.84
C PRO A 469 14.48 5.82 22.84
N ASP A 470 14.44 6.18 24.13
CA ASP A 470 13.73 5.40 25.13
C ASP A 470 12.21 5.55 24.99
N ARG A 471 11.47 4.51 25.34
CA ARG A 471 10.00 4.48 25.28
C ARG A 471 9.32 5.59 26.10
N PHE A 472 10.00 6.14 27.12
CA PHE A 472 9.49 7.21 27.97
C PHE A 472 9.98 8.60 27.57
N ASP A 473 10.81 8.73 26.54
CA ASP A 473 11.36 10.00 26.07
C ASP A 473 10.41 10.64 25.04
N VAL A 474 9.15 10.82 25.46
CA VAL A 474 8.08 11.42 24.68
C VAL A 474 7.32 12.45 25.53
N ILE A 475 7.20 13.67 25.03
CA ILE A 475 6.35 14.72 25.58
C ILE A 475 4.94 14.56 24.99
N THR A 476 3.91 14.69 25.83
CA THR A 476 2.50 14.69 25.39
C THR A 476 1.88 16.06 25.59
N ARG A 477 1.30 16.62 24.52
CA ARG A 477 0.58 17.90 24.52
C ARG A 477 -0.93 17.65 24.51
N PRO A 478 -1.71 18.37 25.34
CA PRO A 478 -3.17 18.34 25.26
C PRO A 478 -3.66 19.09 24.02
N HIS A 479 -4.79 18.67 23.44
CA HIS A 479 -5.33 19.33 22.26
C HIS A 479 -5.77 20.77 22.62
N PRO A 480 -5.54 21.79 21.77
CA PRO A 480 -5.92 23.17 22.07
C PRO A 480 -7.41 23.34 22.42
N LEU A 481 -8.28 22.55 21.78
CA LEU A 481 -9.73 22.51 22.08
C LEU A 481 -10.09 21.85 23.43
N GLU A 482 -9.23 20.99 23.98
CA GLU A 482 -9.47 20.40 25.32
C GLU A 482 -9.26 21.42 26.44
N LYS A 483 -8.27 22.32 26.30
CA LYS A 483 -8.06 23.42 27.26
C LYS A 483 -9.29 24.32 27.38
N ALA A 484 -9.96 24.62 26.28
CA ALA A 484 -11.16 25.46 26.26
C ALA A 484 -12.35 24.84 27.02
N TYR A 485 -12.46 23.50 27.04
CA TYR A 485 -13.53 22.78 27.73
C TYR A 485 -13.29 22.65 29.24
N ILE A 486 -12.02 22.55 29.65
CA ILE A 486 -11.63 22.41 31.07
C ILE A 486 -11.65 23.77 31.79
N SER A 487 -11.31 24.87 31.10
CA SER A 487 -11.37 26.23 31.68
C SER A 487 -12.80 26.78 31.87
N SER A 488 -13.82 26.05 31.42
CA SER A 488 -15.24 26.41 31.50
C SER A 488 -16.06 25.58 32.51
N ASN A 489 -15.41 24.67 33.24
CA ASN A 489 -15.94 23.97 34.42
C ASN A 489 -15.17 24.43 35.66
#